data_AF-A0A923WKU2-F1
#
_entry.id   AF-A0A923WKU2-F1
#
_cell.length_a   1.000
_cell.length_b   1.000
_cell.length_c   1.000
_cell.angle_alpha   90.00
_cell.angle_beta   90.00
_cell.angle_gamma   90.00
#
_symmetry.space_group_name_H-M   'P 1'
#
loop_
_entity.id
_entity.type
_entity.pdbx_description
1 polymer ?
#
loop_
_entity_poly.entity_id
_entity_poly.type
_entity_poly.pdbx_seq_one_letter_code
_entity_poly.pdbx_strand_id
1 'polypeptide(L)' 'MICNMGSLDKVIRRSLGLIIIGLGFYFENPIGLIGILTIAMTYLNYCPIYVPFKI' A
#
# COMPACT_ATOMS: atom_id res chain seq x y z
N MET A 1 10.38 -7.49 -13.80
CA MET A 1 11.01 -6.93 -12.57
C MET A 1 10.89 -7.98 -11.48
N ILE A 2 12.00 -8.41 -10.89
CA ILE A 2 11.98 -9.34 -9.76
C ILE A 2 11.50 -8.54 -8.55
N CYS A 3 10.18 -8.43 -8.40
CA CYS A 3 9.59 -7.83 -7.22
C CYS A 3 9.51 -8.92 -6.16
N ASN A 4 10.40 -8.85 -5.16
CA ASN A 4 10.44 -9.74 -4.00
C ASN A 4 9.30 -9.44 -3.00
N MET A 5 8.10 -9.14 -3.52
CA MET A 5 6.89 -9.05 -2.73
C MET A 5 6.31 -10.45 -2.68
N GLY A 6 6.48 -11.14 -1.54
CA GLY A 6 5.76 -12.37 -1.27
C GLY A 6 4.27 -12.17 -1.52
N SER A 7 3.58 -13.19 -2.04
CA SER A 7 2.13 -13.11 -2.31
C SER A 7 1.33 -12.67 -1.08
N LEU A 8 1.85 -13.00 0.12
CA LEU A 8 1.31 -12.62 1.41
C LEU A 8 1.43 -11.11 1.69
N ASP A 9 2.59 -10.50 1.43
CA ASP A 9 2.81 -9.06 1.60
C ASP A 9 1.90 -8.19 0.72
N LYS A 10 1.61 -8.65 -0.51
CA LYS A 10 0.64 -7.99 -1.40
C LYS A 10 -0.77 -7.98 -0.82
N VAL A 11 -1.22 -9.13 -0.31
CA VAL A 11 -2.56 -9.26 0.26
C VAL A 11 -2.69 -8.37 1.49
N ILE A 12 -1.70 -8.40 2.39
CA ILE A 12 -1.66 -7.56 3.59
C ILE A 12 -1.66 -6.07 3.23
N ARG A 13 -0.89 -5.64 2.21
CA ARG A 13 -0.87 -4.23 1.80
C ARG A 13 -2.17 -3.77 1.17
N ARG A 14 -2.77 -4.64 0.36
CA ARG A 14 -4.03 -4.35 -0.31
C ARG A 14 -5.15 -4.20 0.71
N SER A 15 -5.21 -5.07 1.72
CA SER A 15 -6.20 -4.97 2.79
C SER A 15 -5.95 -3.74 3.68
N LEU A 16 -4.71 -3.49 4.10
CA LEU A 16 -4.37 -2.28 4.86
C LEU A 16 -4.70 -0.99 4.11
N GLY A 17 -4.34 -0.91 2.82
CA GLY A 17 -4.65 0.25 2.00
C GLY A 17 -6.16 0.49 1.87
N LEU A 18 -6.95 -0.58 1.73
CA LEU A 18 -8.42 -0.48 1.66
C LEU A 18 -9.02 0.07 2.96
N ILE A 19 -8.49 -0.39 4.10
CA ILE A 19 -8.89 0.06 5.44
C ILE A 19 -8.54 1.55 5.62
N ILE A 20 -7.34 1.98 5.21
CA ILE A 20 -6.88 3.37 5.33
C ILE A 20 -7.72 4.30 4.42
N ILE A 21 -8.08 3.88 3.21
CA ILE A 21 -8.99 4.66 2.35
C ILE A 21 -10.36 4.81 3.02
N GLY A 22 -10.93 3.72 3.53
CA GLY A 22 -12.23 3.76 4.21
C GLY A 22 -12.24 4.68 5.44
N LEU A 23 -11.20 4.60 6.27
CA LEU A 23 -11.00 5.49 7.42
C LEU A 23 -10.77 6.94 7.00
N GLY A 24 -9.94 7.17 5.99
CA GLY A 24 -9.67 8.52 5.49
C GLY A 24 -10.91 9.20 4.92
N PHE A 25 -11.79 8.43 4.27
CA PHE A 25 -13.09 8.92 3.81
C PHE A 25 -14.05 9.22 4.96
N TYR A 26 -14.05 8.39 6.01
CA TYR A 26 -14.89 8.58 7.20
C TYR A 26 -14.48 9.81 8.03
N PHE A 27 -13.17 10.06 8.16
CA PHE A 27 -12.65 11.18 8.96
C PHE A 27 -12.44 12.48 8.16
N GLU A 28 -12.80 12.52 6.87
CA GLU A 28 -12.52 13.62 5.92
C GLU A 28 -11.06 14.11 5.99
N ASN A 29 -10.15 13.17 6.24
CA ASN A 29 -8.77 13.49 6.58
C ASN A 29 -7.87 13.23 5.37
N PRO A 30 -6.90 14.11 5.04
CA PRO A 30 -5.94 13.89 3.95
C PRO A 30 -5.14 12.58 4.03
N ILE A 31 -5.17 11.89 5.16
CA ILE A 31 -4.62 10.54 5.35
C ILE A 31 -5.24 9.52 4.37
N GLY A 32 -6.50 9.73 3.95
CA GLY A 32 -7.14 8.91 2.91
C GLY A 32 -6.42 8.97 1.56
N LEU A 33 -5.83 10.12 1.23
CA LEU A 33 -5.05 10.31 0.00
C LEU A 33 -3.77 9.45 0.01
N ILE A 34 -3.16 9.29 1.19
CA ILE A 34 -2.01 8.39 1.41
C ILE A 34 -2.44 6.92 1.24
N GLY A 35 -3.65 6.56 1.69
CA GLY A 35 -4.25 5.25 1.46
C GLY A 35 -4.38 4.91 -0.04
N ILE A 36 -4.83 5.88 -0.85
CA ILE A 36 -4.93 5.74 -2.31
C ILE A 36 -3.55 5.51 -2.93
N LEU A 37 -2.56 6.30 -2.52
CA LEU A 37 -1.19 6.19 -3.00
C LEU A 37 -0.59 4.80 -2.67
N THR A 38 -0.87 4.30 -1.47
CA THR A 38 -0.43 2.98 -1.01
C THR A 38 -1.07 1.86 -1.82
N ILE A 39 -2.37 1.97 -2.14
CA ILE A 39 -3.07 1.03 -3.02
C ILE A 39 -2.52 1.07 -4.45
N ALA A 40 -2.25 2.26 -4.99
CA ALA A 40 -1.70 2.41 -6.32
C ALA A 40 -0.31 1.75 -6.43
N MET A 41 0.54 1.93 -5.41
CA MET A 41 1.84 1.26 -5.31
C MET A 41 1.71 -0.27 -5.20
N THR A 42 0.66 -0.76 -4.53
CA THR A 42 0.37 -2.21 -4.45
C THR A 42 0.00 -2.79 -5.82
N TYR A 43 -0.74 -2.03 -6.65
CA TYR A 43 -1.12 -2.43 -8.01
C TYR A 43 0.07 -2.53 -8.96
N LEU A 44 1.05 -1.64 -8.80
CA LEU A 44 2.31 -1.68 -9.54
C LEU A 44 3.21 -2.85 -9.10
N ASN A 45 2.82 -3.60 -8.07
CA ASN A 45 3.58 -4.69 -7.46
C ASN A 45 5.01 -4.27 -7.06
N TYR A 46 5.23 -2.97 -6.92
CA TYR A 46 6.53 -2.35 -6.73
C TYR A 46 6.41 -1.39 -5.55
N CYS A 47 7.13 -1.69 -4.48
CA CYS A 47 7.15 -0.83 -3.31
C CYS A 47 8.58 -0.32 -3.12
N PRO A 48 8.84 0.97 -3.38
CA PRO A 48 10.18 1.53 -3.29
C PRO A 48 10.74 1.48 -1.87
N ILE A 49 9.90 1.25 -0.85
CA ILE A 49 10.29 1.08 0.55
C ILE A 49 11.11 -0.20 0.82
N TYR A 50 10.97 -1.25 0.01
CA TYR A 50 11.81 -2.44 0.17
C TYR A 50 13.24 -2.23 -0.35
N VAL A 51 13.45 -1.24 -1.22
CA VAL A 51 14.77 -0.91 -1.77
C VAL A 51 15.74 -0.40 -0.70
N PRO A 52 15.39 0.57 0.18
CA PRO A 52 16.26 0.97 1.28
C PRO A 52 16.30 -0.07 2.41
N PHE A 53 15.22 -0.84 2.62
CA PHE A 53 15.18 -1.85 3.68
C PHE A 53 15.81 -3.20 3.30
N LYS A 54 16.12 -3.44 2.01
CA LYS A 54 16.87 -4.60 1.50
C LYS A 54 16.25 -5.97 1.87
N ILE A 55 14.92 -6.03 1.90
CA ILE A 55 14.08 -7.21 2.19
C ILE A 55 13.32 -7.61 0.91
#